data_AF-A0A0E9NMW4-F1
#
_entry.id   AF-A0A0E9NMW4-F1
#
_cell.length_a   1.000
_cell.length_b   1.000
_cell.length_c   1.000
_cell.angle_alpha   90.00
_cell.angle_beta   90.00
_cell.angle_gamma   90.00
#
_symmetry.space_group_name_H-M   'P 1'
#
loop_
_entity.id
_entity.type
_entity.pdbx_description
1 polymer ?
#
loop_
_entity_poly.entity_id
_entity_poly.type
_entity_poly.pdbx_seq_one_letter_code
_entity_poly.pdbx_strand_id
1 'polypeptide(L)'
;MHPHCNDDTHTEMAGSNMEMFRFAMYVFFPIASMYYFGDISFYNKYVAHLQLWPDSNPIERLPQDSTDLKEELEKARQRRLEKKKFREAFEAQQDQGAAESS
;
A
#
# COMPACT_ATOMS: atom_id res chain seq x y z
N MET A 1 11.53 -15.17 73.84
CA MET A 1 11.69 -13.74 73.48
C MET A 1 11.76 -13.65 71.95
N HIS A 2 10.69 -13.24 71.29
CA HIS A 2 10.67 -12.77 69.89
C HIS A 2 9.54 -11.76 69.77
N PRO A 3 9.78 -10.60 69.16
CA PRO A 3 9.13 -10.28 67.88
C PRO A 3 10.12 -9.58 66.91
N HIS A 4 10.24 -10.03 65.66
CA HIS A 4 9.52 -9.60 64.44
C HIS A 4 10.27 -8.52 63.63
N CYS A 5 10.52 -8.86 62.36
CA CYS A 5 10.29 -8.06 61.13
C CYS A 5 11.05 -6.73 60.96
N ASN A 6 11.44 -6.26 59.77
CA ASN A 6 11.47 -6.69 58.36
C ASN A 6 12.57 -5.80 57.73
N ASP A 7 13.41 -6.28 56.82
CA ASP A 7 13.23 -6.15 55.37
C ASP A 7 12.62 -4.81 54.95
N ASP A 8 13.44 -3.89 54.43
CA ASP A 8 13.04 -2.72 53.62
C ASP A 8 14.30 -2.04 53.04
N THR A 9 15.09 -2.78 52.26
CA THR A 9 15.93 -2.14 51.23
C THR A 9 15.17 -2.17 49.91
N HIS A 10 13.93 -1.70 49.91
CA HIS A 10 13.32 -1.21 48.71
C HIS A 10 14.08 0.05 48.30
N THR A 11 14.43 0.09 47.02
CA THR A 11 15.27 1.06 46.33
C THR A 11 14.74 2.51 46.45
N GLU A 12 14.80 3.09 47.64
CA GLU A 12 14.45 4.49 47.93
C GLU A 12 15.59 5.43 47.53
N MET A 13 16.01 5.47 46.26
CA MET A 13 17.01 6.45 45.82
C MET A 13 16.73 7.00 44.42
N ALA A 14 15.49 7.41 44.18
CA ALA A 14 15.10 8.10 42.96
C ALA A 14 13.95 9.07 43.23
N GLY A 15 14.19 10.07 44.09
CA GLY A 15 13.23 11.13 44.37
C GLY A 15 12.73 11.86 43.11
N SER A 16 11.65 12.61 43.25
CA SER A 16 10.90 13.44 42.26
C SER A 16 11.65 13.86 40.98
N ASN A 17 12.94 14.20 41.07
CA ASN A 17 13.83 14.48 39.93
C ASN A 17 13.87 13.35 38.86
N MET A 18 13.69 12.08 39.24
CA MET A 18 13.71 10.96 38.28
C MET A 18 12.43 10.86 37.45
N GLU A 19 11.32 11.42 37.92
CA GLU A 19 10.09 11.55 37.14
C GLU A 19 10.25 12.62 36.07
N MET A 20 10.90 13.74 36.39
CA MET A 20 11.17 14.81 35.43
C MET A 20 12.12 14.36 34.31
N PHE A 21 13.14 13.56 34.62
CA PHE A 21 14.04 12.99 33.60
C PHE A 21 13.31 12.02 32.67
N ARG A 22 12.50 11.11 33.21
CA ARG A 22 11.70 10.16 32.40
C ARG A 22 10.68 10.91 31.54
N PHE A 23 10.01 11.90 32.11
CA PHE A 23 9.08 12.75 31.40
C PHE A 23 9.77 13.51 30.25
N ALA A 24 10.91 14.16 30.52
CA ALA A 24 11.70 14.83 29.49
C ALA A 24 12.12 13.85 28.40
N MET A 25 12.62 12.65 28.75
CA MET A 25 12.97 11.65 27.75
C MET A 25 11.75 11.24 26.91
N TYR A 26 10.60 10.96 27.53
CA TYR A 26 9.41 10.54 26.80
C TYR A 26 8.80 11.64 25.91
N VAL A 27 9.06 12.91 26.20
CA VAL A 27 8.63 14.03 25.35
C VAL A 27 9.66 14.33 24.27
N PHE A 28 10.94 14.46 24.62
CA PHE A 28 12.00 14.82 23.68
C PHE A 28 12.37 13.68 22.73
N PHE A 29 12.31 12.42 23.16
CA PHE A 29 12.63 11.27 22.31
C PHE A 29 11.73 11.18 21.06
N PRO A 30 10.38 11.20 21.16
CA PRO A 30 9.53 11.17 19.98
C PRO A 30 9.64 12.46 19.14
N ILE A 31 9.80 13.64 19.77
CA ILE A 31 9.97 14.90 19.03
C ILE A 31 11.28 14.91 18.24
N ALA A 32 12.39 14.50 18.85
CA ALA A 32 13.69 14.42 18.19
C ALA A 32 13.71 13.34 17.10
N SER A 33 13.10 12.19 17.36
CA SER A 33 12.90 11.14 16.36
C SER A 33 12.10 11.66 15.17
N MET A 34 10.99 12.37 15.41
CA MET A 34 10.18 12.97 14.36
C MET A 34 10.96 14.06 13.60
N TYR A 35 11.79 14.87 14.26
CA TYR A 35 12.61 15.87 13.58
C TYR A 35 13.70 15.24 12.70
N TYR A 36 14.33 14.17 13.17
CA TYR A 36 15.40 13.48 12.45
C TYR A 36 14.87 12.65 11.26
N PHE A 37 13.79 11.89 11.47
CA PHE A 37 13.20 11.01 10.44
C PHE A 37 12.08 11.68 9.63
N GLY A 38 11.53 12.81 10.09
CA GLY A 38 10.44 13.53 9.42
C GLY A 38 10.90 14.54 8.37
N ASP A 39 12.20 14.67 8.12
CA ASP A 39 12.70 15.45 6.99
C ASP A 39 12.15 14.85 5.67
N ILE A 40 11.63 15.73 4.81
CA ILE A 40 11.19 15.41 3.44
C ILE A 40 12.27 14.62 2.68
N SER A 41 13.53 14.86 3.01
CA SER A 41 14.72 14.21 2.43
C SER A 41 14.82 12.74 2.83
N PHE A 42 14.48 12.39 4.08
CA PHE A 42 14.43 10.99 4.52
C PHE A 42 13.28 10.25 3.83
N TYR A 43 12.10 10.88 3.76
CA TYR A 43 10.94 10.30 3.07
C TYR A 43 11.23 10.01 1.59
N ASN A 44 11.81 10.98 0.86
CA ASN A 44 12.17 10.80 -0.55
C ASN A 44 13.23 9.70 -0.76
N LYS A 45 14.20 9.60 0.14
CA LYS A 45 15.29 8.62 -0.01
C LYS A 45 14.86 7.21 0.37
N TYR A 46 14.12 7.04 1.46
CA TYR A 46 13.86 5.73 2.05
C TYR A 46 12.44 5.21 1.88
N VAL A 47 11.46 6.07 1.60
CA VAL A 47 10.04 5.67 1.53
C VAL A 47 9.50 5.79 0.11
N ALA A 48 9.85 6.87 -0.63
CA ALA A 48 9.27 7.15 -1.94
C ALA A 48 9.58 6.10 -3.03
N HIS A 49 10.66 5.33 -2.87
CA HIS A 49 11.00 4.25 -3.81
C HIS A 49 10.24 2.94 -3.52
N LEU A 50 9.66 2.80 -2.33
CA LEU A 50 8.74 1.70 -2.08
C LEU A 50 7.44 2.09 -2.78
N GLN A 51 7.15 1.45 -3.92
CA GLN A 51 5.86 1.52 -4.64
C GLN A 51 4.72 0.90 -3.81
N LEU A 52 4.59 1.31 -2.54
CA LEU A 52 3.52 0.96 -1.62
C LEU A 52 2.19 1.57 -2.06
N TRP A 53 2.27 2.71 -2.76
CA TRP A 53 1.13 3.35 -3.37
C TRP A 53 1.12 2.99 -4.86
N PRO A 54 -0.02 2.56 -5.40
CA PRO A 54 -0.15 2.41 -6.85
C PRO A 54 0.23 3.76 -7.46
N ASP A 55 1.21 3.74 -8.36
CA ASP A 55 1.65 4.93 -9.07
C ASP A 55 0.42 5.67 -9.55
N SER A 56 0.38 6.98 -9.35
CA SER A 56 -0.67 7.87 -9.87
C SER A 56 -0.55 8.00 -11.39
N ASN A 57 -0.14 6.92 -12.07
CA ASN A 57 -0.26 6.77 -13.50
C ASN A 57 -1.64 7.26 -13.86
N PRO A 58 -1.74 8.30 -14.71
CA PRO A 58 -3.02 8.81 -15.11
C PRO A 58 -3.76 7.61 -15.69
N ILE A 59 -4.83 7.19 -15.01
CA ILE A 59 -5.86 6.36 -15.61
C ILE A 59 -6.07 6.97 -16.99
N GLU A 60 -5.79 6.20 -18.05
CA GLU A 60 -5.88 6.66 -19.44
C GLU A 60 -7.09 7.58 -19.53
N ARG A 61 -6.83 8.86 -19.81
CA ARG A 61 -7.77 9.96 -19.56
C ARG A 61 -9.13 9.52 -20.10
N LEU A 62 -10.10 9.35 -19.20
CA LEU A 62 -11.45 9.02 -19.64
C LEU A 62 -11.87 10.11 -20.65
N PRO A 63 -12.41 9.73 -21.81
CA PRO A 63 -12.84 10.69 -22.83
C PRO A 63 -13.79 11.71 -22.18
N GLN A 64 -13.36 12.97 -22.06
CA GLN A 64 -14.15 14.01 -21.41
C GLN A 64 -15.26 14.55 -22.33
N ASP A 65 -15.10 14.37 -23.64
CA ASP A 65 -16.02 14.87 -24.65
C ASP A 65 -16.91 13.75 -25.23
N SER A 66 -18.19 14.09 -25.46
CA SER A 66 -19.19 13.16 -25.98
C SER A 66 -18.91 12.62 -27.39
N THR A 67 -18.10 13.34 -28.17
CA THR A 67 -17.65 12.92 -29.51
C THR A 67 -16.56 11.87 -29.42
N ASP A 68 -15.58 12.08 -28.55
CA ASP A 68 -14.46 11.17 -28.29
C ASP A 68 -14.95 9.84 -27.68
N LEU A 69 -15.95 9.93 -26.79
CA LEU A 69 -16.62 8.76 -26.21
C LEU A 69 -17.27 7.85 -27.27
N LYS A 70 -17.83 8.42 -28.35
CA LYS A 70 -18.46 7.66 -29.43
C LYS A 70 -17.42 6.96 -30.31
N GLU A 71 -16.32 7.63 -30.64
CA GLU A 71 -15.21 7.00 -31.38
C GLU A 71 -14.60 5.84 -30.59
N GLU A 72 -14.34 6.02 -29.29
CA GLU A 72 -13.79 4.97 -28.43
C GLU A 72 -14.76 3.77 -28.34
N LEU A 73 -16.07 4.04 -28.27
CA LEU A 73 -17.12 3.02 -28.23
C LEU A 73 -17.25 2.25 -29.56
N GLU A 74 -17.11 2.93 -30.70
CA GLU A 74 -17.09 2.28 -32.00
C GLU A 74 -15.85 1.39 -32.17
N LYS A 75 -14.66 1.88 -31.78
CA LYS A 75 -13.43 1.07 -31.74
C LYS A 75 -13.60 -0.14 -30.80
N ALA A 76 -14.22 0.04 -29.63
CA ALA A 76 -14.50 -1.06 -28.71
C ALA A 76 -15.48 -2.09 -29.31
N ARG A 77 -16.51 -1.64 -30.03
CA ARG A 77 -17.48 -2.52 -30.71
C ARG A 77 -16.81 -3.33 -31.83
N GLN A 78 -15.93 -2.71 -32.61
CA GLN A 78 -15.15 -3.39 -33.66
C GLN A 78 -14.25 -4.48 -33.07
N ARG A 79 -13.48 -4.14 -32.02
CA ARG A 79 -12.63 -5.11 -31.29
C ARG A 79 -13.42 -6.31 -30.76
N ARG A 80 -14.67 -6.10 -30.29
CA ARG A 80 -15.55 -7.19 -29.84
C ARG A 80 -16.02 -8.08 -30.99
N LEU A 81 -16.37 -7.49 -32.14
CA LEU A 81 -16.81 -8.25 -33.31
C LEU A 81 -15.67 -9.12 -33.87
N GLU A 82 -14.45 -8.60 -33.93
CA GLU A 82 -13.28 -9.35 -34.42
C GLU A 82 -12.97 -10.53 -33.52
N LYS A 83 -12.96 -10.34 -32.19
CA LYS A 83 -12.77 -11.44 -31.23
C LYS A 83 -13.86 -12.50 -31.36
N LYS A 84 -15.11 -12.09 -31.60
CA LYS A 84 -16.22 -13.03 -31.80
C LYS A 84 -16.02 -13.86 -33.06
N LYS A 85 -15.69 -13.24 -34.19
CA LYS A 85 -15.39 -13.93 -35.46
C LYS A 85 -14.21 -14.90 -35.32
N PHE A 86 -13.16 -14.48 -34.63
CA PHE A 86 -11.99 -15.33 -34.40
C PHE A 86 -12.36 -16.57 -33.58
N ARG A 87 -13.18 -16.40 -32.54
CA ARG A 87 -13.66 -17.51 -31.72
C ARG A 87 -14.56 -18.47 -32.49
N GLU A 88 -15.49 -17.96 -33.28
CA GLU A 88 -16.36 -18.77 -34.14
C GLU A 88 -15.56 -19.55 -35.21
N ALA A 89 -14.54 -18.94 -35.81
CA ALA A 89 -13.67 -19.61 -36.78
C ALA A 89 -12.82 -20.73 -36.12
N PHE A 90 -12.34 -20.49 -34.89
CA PHE A 90 -11.58 -21.48 -34.13
C PHE A 90 -12.46 -22.66 -33.66
N GLU A 91 -13.70 -22.39 -33.27
CA GLU A 91 -14.70 -23.42 -32.93
C GLU A 91 -15.07 -24.24 -34.17
N ALA A 92 -15.31 -23.61 -35.33
CA ALA A 92 -15.60 -24.31 -36.58
C ALA A 92 -14.46 -25.22 -37.08
N GLN A 93 -13.19 -24.83 -36.87
CA GLN A 93 -12.04 -25.69 -37.20
C GLN A 93 -11.91 -26.89 -36.25
N GLN A 94 -12.23 -26.72 -34.96
CA GLN A 94 -12.23 -27.82 -34.00
C GLN A 94 -13.33 -28.85 -34.31
N ASP A 95 -14.52 -28.39 -34.69
CA ASP A 95 -15.63 -29.28 -35.05
C ASP A 95 -15.34 -30.09 -36.33
N GLN A 96 -14.63 -29.49 -37.30
CA GLN A 96 -14.21 -30.19 -38.53
C GLN A 96 -13.10 -31.22 -38.28
N GLY A 97 -12.10 -30.89 -37.44
CA GLY A 97 -11.04 -31.84 -37.06
C GLY A 97 -11.53 -33.01 -36.20
N ALA A 98 -12.59 -32.82 -35.43
CA ALA A 98 -13.24 -33.89 -34.67
C ALA A 98 -14.08 -34.82 -35.55
N ALA A 99 -14.67 -34.32 -36.64
CA ALA A 99 -15.47 -35.10 -37.59
C ALA A 99 -14.62 -35.94 -38.57
N GLU A 100 -13.39 -35.53 -38.90
CA GLU A 100 -12.48 -36.27 -39.79
C GLU A 100 -11.65 -37.36 -39.09
N SER A 101 -11.67 -37.44 -37.74
CA SER A 101 -10.91 -38.43 -36.95
C SER A 101 -11.73 -39.60 -36.40
N SER A 102 -12.99 -39.76 -36.85
CA SER A 102 -13.89 -40.90 -36.51
C SER A 102 -14.21 -41.78 -37.71
#